data_AF-A0A699RC84-F1
#
_entry.id   AF-A0A699RC84-F1
#
_cell.length_a   1.000
_cell.length_b   1.000
_cell.length_c   1.000
_cell.angle_alpha   90.00
_cell.angle_beta   90.00
_cell.angle_gamma   90.00
#
_symmetry.space_group_name_H-M   'P 1'
#
loop_
_entity.id
_entity.type
_entity.pdbx_description
1 polymer ?
#
loop_
_entity_poly.entity_id
_entity_poly.type
_entity_poly.pdbx_seq_one_letter_code
_entity_poly.pdbx_strand_id
1 'polypeptide(L)'
;PIILSNSKDRWIWDMSGDGEFRVKDVRNLLDETFLPTSDSHTRWVKSIPIKINIFAWKVFLDRLPTHSNLVRRGVLVSSMSCPIGCAAQEDLAHLLFRLVFLVQVDSDAISF
;
A
#
# COMPACT_ATOMS: atom_id res chain seq x y z
N PRO A 1 39.35 1.11 27.67
CA PRO A 1 39.35 -0.14 28.46
C PRO A 1 37.94 -0.72 28.51
N ILE A 2 37.73 -1.92 27.98
CA ILE A 2 36.45 -2.62 28.07
C ILE A 2 36.42 -3.31 29.43
N ILE A 3 35.45 -2.94 30.28
CA ILE A 3 35.27 -3.51 31.62
C ILE A 3 34.21 -4.60 31.50
N LEU A 4 34.63 -5.86 31.65
CA LEU A 4 33.71 -7.00 31.66
C LEU A 4 33.17 -7.19 33.07
N SER A 5 31.85 -7.27 33.19
CA SER A 5 31.18 -7.58 34.45
C SER A 5 30.79 -9.06 34.47
N ASN A 6 30.77 -9.69 35.64
CA ASN A 6 30.29 -11.07 35.79
C ASN A 6 28.75 -11.17 35.79
N SER A 7 28.07 -10.16 35.25
CA SER A 7 26.61 -10.14 35.14
C SER A 7 26.17 -10.87 33.88
N LYS A 8 24.93 -11.37 33.86
CA LYS A 8 24.39 -12.01 32.65
C LYS A 8 24.26 -10.98 31.55
N ASP A 9 24.67 -11.37 30.35
CA ASP A 9 24.42 -10.60 29.14
C ASP A 9 22.91 -10.36 28.98
N ARG A 10 22.58 -9.14 28.60
CA ARG A 10 21.20 -8.73 28.31
C ARG A 10 21.18 -7.99 26.99
N TRP A 11 20.09 -8.16 26.24
CA TRP A 11 19.79 -7.31 25.10
C TRP A 11 19.39 -5.93 25.61
N ILE A 12 19.99 -4.88 25.05
CA ILE A 12 19.66 -3.48 25.36
C ILE A 12 19.05 -2.86 24.11
N TRP A 13 17.91 -2.21 24.28
CA TRP A 13 17.21 -1.49 23.23
C TRP A 13 17.29 0.03 23.47
N ASP A 14 17.82 0.78 22.51
CA ASP A 14 18.18 2.20 22.70
C ASP A 14 17.03 3.18 22.44
N MET A 15 15.91 2.72 21.88
CA MET A 15 14.82 3.60 21.43
C MET A 15 14.08 4.31 22.57
N SER A 16 13.92 3.64 23.70
CA SER A 16 13.06 4.09 24.81
C SER A 16 13.87 4.68 25.97
N GLY A 17 15.21 4.68 25.85
CA GLY A 17 16.16 5.24 26.83
C GLY A 17 16.31 4.43 28.13
N ASP A 18 15.44 3.46 28.38
CA ASP A 18 15.49 2.57 29.55
C ASP A 18 16.12 1.21 29.25
N GLY A 19 16.55 0.98 28.01
CA GLY A 19 17.20 -0.25 27.58
C GLY A 19 16.24 -1.41 27.31
N GLU A 20 14.93 -1.22 27.49
CA GLU A 20 13.94 -2.29 27.41
C GLU A 20 13.26 -2.35 26.04
N PHE A 21 13.16 -3.55 25.47
CA PHE A 21 12.45 -3.76 24.22
C PHE A 21 10.93 -3.75 24.45
N ARG A 22 10.21 -2.94 23.68
CA ARG A 22 8.75 -2.97 23.66
C ARG A 22 8.22 -2.96 22.23
N VAL A 23 7.31 -3.89 21.96
CA VAL A 23 6.61 -3.98 20.68
C VAL A 23 5.89 -2.67 20.34
N LYS A 24 5.34 -1.97 21.35
CA LYS A 24 4.67 -0.67 21.15
C LYS A 24 5.60 0.39 20.57
N ASP A 25 6.87 0.42 20.98
CA ASP A 25 7.81 1.48 20.58
C ASP A 25 8.24 1.24 19.13
N VAL A 26 8.52 -0.01 18.77
CA VAL A 26 8.76 -0.43 17.38
C VAL A 26 7.54 -0.15 16.50
N ARG A 27 6.33 -0.48 16.99
CA ARG A 27 5.08 -0.25 16.28
C ARG A 27 4.90 1.24 15.96
N ASN A 28 5.09 2.11 16.96
CA ASN A 28 4.96 3.55 16.79
C ASN A 28 5.99 4.10 15.80
N LEU A 29 7.26 3.66 15.88
CA LEU A 29 8.28 4.06 14.91
C LEU A 29 7.88 3.67 13.48
N LEU A 30 7.41 2.43 13.28
CA LEU A 30 6.97 1.96 11.97
C LEU A 30 5.77 2.78 11.48
N ASP A 31 4.80 3.03 12.35
CA ASP A 31 3.61 3.79 12.01
C ASP A 31 4.00 5.24 11.63
N GLU A 32 4.90 5.91 12.36
CA GLU A 32 5.42 7.25 12.02
C GLU A 32 6.26 7.28 10.73
N THR A 33 7.01 6.21 10.46
CA THR A 33 7.91 6.14 9.29
C THR A 33 7.15 5.79 8.00
N PHE A 34 6.16 4.90 8.08
CA PHE A 34 5.55 4.28 6.89
C PHE A 34 4.09 4.64 6.68
N LEU A 35 3.35 5.03 7.73
CA LEU A 35 1.98 5.49 7.53
C LEU A 35 2.00 6.95 7.10
N PRO A 36 1.32 7.30 6.01
CA PRO A 36 1.16 8.70 5.66
C PRO A 36 0.41 9.39 6.80
N THR A 37 0.92 10.53 7.24
CA THR A 37 0.23 11.50 8.09
C THR A 37 -0.92 12.11 7.28
N SER A 38 -1.97 11.32 7.02
CA SER A 38 -3.19 11.83 6.43
C SER A 38 -4.09 12.35 7.54
N ASP A 39 -4.38 13.65 7.52
CA ASP A 39 -5.32 14.30 8.44
C ASP A 39 -6.76 13.77 8.25
N SER A 40 -7.03 13.14 7.11
CA SER A 40 -8.29 12.47 6.80
C SER A 40 -8.32 11.02 7.30
N HIS A 41 -9.05 10.77 8.39
CA HIS A 41 -9.38 9.41 8.80
C HIS A 41 -10.11 8.64 7.68
N THR A 42 -9.75 7.38 7.48
CA THR A 42 -10.48 6.49 6.57
C THR A 42 -11.90 6.27 7.09
N ARG A 43 -12.92 6.68 6.32
CA ARG A 43 -14.33 6.48 6.67
C ARG A 43 -14.80 5.11 6.18
N TRP A 44 -15.03 4.19 7.12
CA TRP A 44 -15.63 2.88 6.84
C TRP A 44 -17.16 2.99 6.79
N VAL A 45 -17.76 2.51 5.71
CA VAL A 45 -19.22 2.47 5.56
C VAL A 45 -19.72 1.08 5.96
N LYS A 46 -20.49 0.99 7.04
CA LYS A 46 -20.95 -0.30 7.59
C LYS A 46 -21.95 -1.03 6.70
N SER A 47 -22.68 -0.30 5.86
CA SER A 47 -23.71 -0.85 4.98
C SER A 47 -23.17 -1.49 3.70
N ILE A 48 -21.86 -1.39 3.42
CA ILE A 48 -21.25 -2.00 2.24
C ILE A 48 -20.33 -3.16 2.62
N PRO A 49 -20.13 -4.14 1.73
CA PRO A 49 -19.20 -5.24 1.99
C PRO A 49 -17.79 -4.73 2.28
N ILE A 50 -17.09 -5.40 3.21
CA ILE A 50 -15.74 -5.01 3.64
C ILE A 50 -14.75 -4.89 2.47
N LYS A 51 -14.88 -5.76 1.46
CA LYS A 51 -14.05 -5.74 0.25
C LYS A 51 -14.17 -4.43 -0.52
N ILE A 52 -15.37 -3.83 -0.56
CA ILE A 52 -15.62 -2.55 -1.24
C ILE A 52 -14.97 -1.40 -0.46
N ASN A 53 -15.10 -1.39 0.87
CA ASN A 53 -14.40 -0.38 1.68
C ASN A 53 -12.87 -0.47 1.51
N ILE A 54 -12.30 -1.68 1.51
CA ILE A 54 -10.86 -1.87 1.27
C ILE A 54 -10.46 -1.37 -0.11
N PHE A 55 -11.26 -1.67 -1.14
CA PHE A 55 -11.01 -1.18 -2.48
C PHE A 55 -11.04 0.35 -2.56
N ALA A 56 -12.09 0.98 -2.02
CA ALA A 56 -12.21 2.44 -1.97
C ALA A 56 -11.04 3.10 -1.21
N TRP A 57 -10.62 2.50 -0.09
CA TRP A 57 -9.45 2.95 0.66
C TRP A 57 -8.16 2.87 -0.16
N LYS A 58 -7.93 1.79 -0.90
CA LYS A 58 -6.77 1.66 -1.78
C LYS A 58 -6.81 2.65 -2.94
N VAL A 59 -7.99 2.92 -3.51
CA VAL A 59 -8.19 3.94 -4.56
C VAL A 59 -7.85 5.32 -4.02
N PHE A 60 -8.39 5.69 -2.85
CA PHE A 60 -8.16 6.99 -2.22
C PHE A 60 -6.67 7.27 -1.96
N LEU A 61 -5.90 6.24 -1.62
CA LEU A 61 -4.47 6.36 -1.36
C LEU A 61 -3.57 6.19 -2.60
N ASP A 62 -4.13 6.01 -3.80
CA ASP A 62 -3.38 5.62 -5.00
C ASP A 62 -2.47 4.39 -4.76
N ARG A 63 -3.06 3.34 -4.18
CA ARG A 63 -2.38 2.10 -3.76
C ARG A 63 -2.85 0.85 -4.48
N LEU A 64 -3.66 0.98 -5.52
CA LEU A 64 -3.95 -0.14 -6.42
C LEU A 64 -2.68 -0.56 -7.17
N PRO A 65 -2.54 -1.85 -7.52
CA PRO A 65 -1.34 -2.38 -8.19
C PRO A 65 -1.31 -2.03 -9.68
N THR A 66 -1.44 -0.74 -10.01
CA THR A 66 -1.27 -0.25 -11.37
C THR A 66 0.21 -0.28 -11.75
N HIS A 67 0.51 -0.29 -13.05
CA HIS A 67 1.88 -0.19 -13.55
C HIS A 67 2.64 1.00 -12.91
N SER A 68 2.02 2.19 -12.92
CA SER A 68 2.60 3.40 -12.31
C SER A 68 2.99 3.20 -10.84
N ASN A 69 2.14 2.51 -10.07
CA ASN A 69 2.33 2.32 -8.63
C ASN A 69 3.34 1.23 -8.32
N LEU A 70 3.45 0.22 -9.17
CA LEU A 70 4.46 -0.83 -9.08
C LEU A 70 5.87 -0.27 -9.37
N VAL A 71 6.03 0.49 -10.45
CA VAL A 71 7.30 1.16 -10.79
C VAL A 71 7.73 2.11 -9.68
N ARG A 72 6.80 2.91 -9.14
CA ARG A 72 7.08 3.82 -8.01
C ARG A 72 7.58 3.09 -6.74
N ARG A 73 7.25 1.81 -6.59
CA ARG A 73 7.72 0.95 -5.48
C ARG A 73 8.99 0.17 -5.82
N GLY A 74 9.60 0.40 -6.98
CA GLY A 74 10.80 -0.31 -7.42
C GLY A 74 10.54 -1.75 -7.88
N VAL A 75 9.28 -2.11 -8.16
CA VAL A 75 8.97 -3.43 -8.74
C VAL A 75 9.28 -3.38 -10.24
N LEU A 76 10.13 -4.30 -10.71
CA LEU A 76 10.44 -4.44 -12.13
C LEU A 76 9.20 -4.97 -12.87
N VAL A 77 8.66 -4.19 -13.78
CA VAL A 77 7.56 -4.60 -14.65
C VAL A 77 8.09 -4.82 -16.05
N SER A 78 7.88 -6.02 -16.61
CA SER A 78 8.50 -6.46 -17.87
C SER A 78 7.98 -5.72 -19.11
N SER A 79 6.77 -5.15 -19.05
CA SER A 79 6.16 -4.41 -20.15
C SER A 79 5.56 -3.10 -19.67
N MET A 80 5.95 -1.99 -20.30
CA MET A 80 5.38 -0.65 -20.08
C MET A 80 3.98 -0.47 -20.70
N SER A 81 3.52 -1.47 -21.45
CA SER A 81 2.22 -1.47 -22.13
C SER A 81 1.10 -1.94 -21.20
N CYS A 82 -0.05 -1.26 -21.31
CA CYS A 82 -1.31 -1.70 -20.73
C CYS A 82 -1.59 -3.18 -21.05
N PRO A 83 -1.97 -4.04 -20.07
CA PRO A 83 -2.31 -5.44 -20.30
C PRO A 83 -3.43 -5.67 -21.32
N ILE A 84 -4.25 -4.64 -21.57
CA ILE A 84 -5.40 -4.66 -22.50
C ILE A 84 -5.02 -4.07 -23.88
N GLY A 85 -3.73 -3.84 -24.14
CA GLY A 85 -3.24 -3.38 -25.46
C GLY A 85 -3.39 -1.88 -25.71
N CYS A 86 -3.65 -1.13 -24.64
CA CYS A 86 -3.81 0.32 -24.68
C CYS A 86 -2.45 1.03 -24.90
N ALA A 87 -2.42 2.05 -25.75
CA ALA A 87 -1.21 2.86 -25.97
C ALA A 87 -0.84 3.79 -24.79
N ALA A 88 -1.70 3.86 -23.77
CA ALA A 88 -1.48 4.67 -22.58
C ALA A 88 -0.89 3.83 -21.44
N GLN A 89 -0.07 4.47 -20.59
CA GLN A 89 0.42 3.88 -19.36
C GLN A 89 -0.74 3.58 -18.42
N GLU A 90 -0.70 2.41 -17.78
CA GLU A 90 -1.72 2.03 -16.79
C GLU A 90 -1.48 2.78 -15.47
N ASP A 91 -2.37 3.75 -15.22
CA ASP A 91 -2.52 4.45 -13.95
C ASP A 91 -3.93 4.23 -13.36
N LEU A 92 -4.22 4.85 -12.21
CA LEU A 92 -5.49 4.65 -11.52
C LEU A 92 -6.70 5.09 -12.37
N ALA A 93 -6.58 6.21 -13.09
CA ALA A 93 -7.65 6.72 -13.93
C ALA A 93 -7.87 5.82 -15.16
N HIS A 94 -6.78 5.34 -15.76
CA HIS A 94 -6.81 4.35 -16.81
C HIS A 94 -7.51 3.07 -16.36
N LEU A 95 -7.12 2.53 -15.21
CA LEU A 95 -7.69 1.29 -14.66
C LEU A 95 -9.18 1.41 -14.29
N LEU A 96 -9.60 2.52 -13.69
CA LEU A 96 -10.98 2.69 -13.21
C LEU A 96 -11.96 3.17 -14.29
N PHE A 97 -11.53 4.09 -15.16
CA PHE A 97 -12.43 4.68 -16.13
C PHE A 97 -12.25 4.06 -17.51
N ARG A 98 -11.03 3.91 -18.01
CA ARG A 98 -10.83 3.45 -19.39
C ARG A 98 -11.04 1.95 -19.57
N LEU A 99 -10.70 1.13 -18.58
CA LEU A 99 -10.94 -0.32 -18.67
C LEU A 99 -12.41 -0.71 -18.44
N VAL A 100 -13.13 0.00 -17.58
CA VAL A 100 -14.55 -0.27 -17.32
C VAL A 100 -15.41 0.02 -18.56
N PHE A 101 -15.12 1.10 -19.29
CA PHE A 101 -15.86 1.41 -20.52
C PHE A 101 -15.59 0.40 -21.65
N LEU A 102 -14.39 -0.16 -21.76
CA LEU A 102 -14.08 -1.14 -22.81
C LEU A 102 -14.73 -2.52 -22.55
N VAL A 103 -14.77 -2.97 -21.29
CA VAL A 103 -15.47 -4.23 -20.93
C VAL A 103 -16.99 -4.12 -21.14
N GLN A 104 -17.56 -2.94 -20.91
CA GLN A 104 -18.98 -2.68 -21.19
C GLN A 104 -19.26 -2.69 -22.69
N VAL A 105 -18.44 -2.01 -23.50
CA VAL A 105 -18.59 -1.98 -24.96
C VAL A 105 -18.41 -3.38 -25.58
N ASP A 106 -17.50 -4.21 -25.08
CA ASP A 106 -17.37 -5.60 -25.54
C ASP A 106 -18.57 -6.48 -25.12
N SER A 107 -19.19 -6.22 -23.96
CA SER A 107 -20.42 -6.94 -23.57
C SER A 107 -21.63 -6.54 -24.41
N ASP A 108 -21.67 -5.28 -24.87
CA ASP A 108 -22.70 -4.79 -25.80
C ASP A 108 -22.43 -5.24 -27.26
N ALA A 109 -21.24 -5.76 -27.56
CA ALA A 109 -20.85 -6.29 -28.87
C ALA A 109 -21.10 -7.81 -29.02
N ILE A 110 -21.51 -8.52 -27.96
CA ILE A 110 -21.90 -9.95 -28.00
C ILE A 110 -23.44 -10.10 -27.95
N SER A 111 -24.16 -9.13 -28.52
CA SER A 111 -25.60 -9.24 -28.79
C SER A 111 -25.93 -8.84 -30.22
N PHE A 112 -25.41 -9.61 -31.19
CA PHE A 112 -25.99 -9.79 -32.51
C PHE A 112 -25.74 -11.22 -33.00
#